data_AF-A0A1U8I4E1-F1
#
_entry.id   AF-A0A1U8I4E1-F1
#
_cell.length_a   1.000
_cell.length_b   1.000
_cell.length_c   1.000
_cell.angle_alpha   90.00
_cell.angle_beta   90.00
_cell.angle_gamma   90.00
#
_symmetry.space_group_name_H-M   'P 1'
#
loop_
_entity.id
_entity.type
_entity.pdbx_description
1 polymer ?
#
loop_
_entity_poly.entity_id
_entity_poly.type
_entity_poly.pdbx_seq_one_letter_code
_entity_poly.pdbx_strand_id
1 'polypeptide(L)'
;MKTGQSYPLQTLSNDDCWELFAKHAFVGTNPGKHPDLMAIGKAIVKRCDGLPLAAKSLGGLLRCNLDAAKWNKILHSNFWDLSTDILPHLSTDILPALKLSYY
;
A
#
# COMPACT_ATOMS: atom_id res chain seq x y z
N MET A 1 -24.82 -0.19 -24.09
CA MET A 1 -24.21 -0.18 -22.75
C MET A 1 -22.94 0.66 -22.87
N LYS A 2 -22.84 1.81 -22.18
CA LYS A 2 -21.71 2.74 -22.33
C LYS A 2 -20.59 2.24 -21.41
N THR A 3 -19.52 1.69 -21.97
CA THR A 3 -18.32 1.35 -21.21
C THR A 3 -17.69 2.65 -20.71
N GLY A 4 -17.44 2.72 -19.40
CA GLY A 4 -16.93 3.91 -18.72
C GLY A 4 -15.57 4.31 -19.28
N GLN A 5 -15.36 5.62 -19.46
CA GLN A 5 -14.07 6.17 -19.86
C GLN A 5 -13.01 5.77 -18.83
N SER A 6 -11.98 5.03 -19.24
CA SER A 6 -10.81 4.77 -18.40
C SER A 6 -10.00 6.07 -18.32
N TYR A 7 -10.07 6.72 -17.17
CA TYR A 7 -9.15 7.81 -16.86
C TYR A 7 -7.88 7.18 -16.31
N PRO A 8 -6.73 7.29 -16.98
CA PRO A 8 -5.47 6.84 -16.41
C PRO A 8 -5.25 7.61 -15.11
N LEU A 9 -5.42 6.91 -13.98
CA LEU A 9 -5.17 7.49 -12.67
C LEU A 9 -3.68 7.79 -12.61
N GLN A 10 -3.34 9.08 -12.66
CA GLN A 10 -1.98 9.55 -12.47
C GLN A 10 -1.43 8.92 -11.19
N THR A 11 -0.21 8.40 -11.27
CA THR A 11 0.52 7.95 -10.10
C THR A 11 0.61 9.12 -9.12
N LEU A 12 0.21 8.86 -7.87
CA LEU A 12 0.28 9.89 -6.83
C LEU A 12 1.75 10.10 -6.45
N SER A 13 2.11 11.32 -6.08
CA SER A 13 3.43 11.57 -5.51
C SER A 13 3.62 10.70 -4.26
N ASN A 14 4.87 10.33 -3.97
CA ASN A 14 5.18 9.54 -2.78
C ASN A 14 4.69 10.19 -1.48
N ASP A 15 4.66 11.52 -1.41
CA ASP A 15 4.11 12.27 -0.28
C ASP A 15 2.59 12.10 -0.15
N ASP A 16 1.83 12.20 -1.24
CA ASP A 16 0.38 11.98 -1.22
C ASP A 16 0.04 10.51 -0.87
N CYS A 17 0.80 9.56 -1.42
CA CYS A 17 0.67 8.14 -1.05
C CYS A 17 1.01 7.90 0.42
N TRP A 18 1.98 8.65 0.97
CA TRP A 18 2.35 8.58 2.38
C TRP A 18 1.23 9.09 3.27
N GLU A 19 0.61 10.23 2.94
CA GLU A 19 -0.54 10.73 3.68
C GLU A 19 -1.71 9.74 3.66
N LEU A 20 -2.02 9.16 2.50
CA LEU A 20 -3.06 8.15 2.36
C LEU A 20 -2.75 6.90 3.19
N PHE A 21 -1.51 6.41 3.11
CA PHE A 21 -1.04 5.29 3.91
C PHE A 21 -1.15 5.60 5.40
N ALA A 22 -0.63 6.73 5.85
CA ALA A 22 -0.60 7.12 7.26
C ALA A 22 -2.02 7.29 7.82
N LYS A 23 -2.94 7.87 7.03
CA LYS A 23 -4.35 7.99 7.39
C LYS A 23 -5.00 6.63 7.62
N HIS A 24 -4.57 5.58 6.92
CA HIS A 24 -5.10 4.22 7.07
C HIS A 24 -4.34 3.36 8.08
N ALA A 25 -3.02 3.53 8.21
CA ALA A 25 -2.15 2.77 9.10
C ALA A 25 -2.19 3.25 10.56
N PHE A 26 -2.40 4.55 10.78
CA PHE A 26 -2.40 5.16 12.10
C PHE A 26 -3.80 5.61 12.53
N VAL A 27 -4.87 4.92 12.09
CA VAL A 27 -6.22 5.28 12.49
C VAL A 27 -6.37 5.15 14.01
N GLY A 28 -6.53 6.27 14.70
CA GLY A 28 -6.65 6.31 16.17
C GLY A 28 -5.31 6.26 16.92
N THR A 29 -4.17 6.29 16.22
CA THR A 29 -2.83 6.38 16.81
C THR A 29 -2.09 7.59 16.25
N ASN A 30 -1.26 8.26 17.07
CA ASN A 30 -0.46 9.38 16.57
C ASN A 30 0.81 8.86 15.86
N PRO A 31 1.01 9.11 14.56
CA PRO A 31 2.23 8.67 13.86
C PRO A 31 3.50 9.28 14.46
N GLY A 32 3.42 10.49 15.02
CA GLY A 32 4.54 11.15 15.69
C GLY A 32 5.00 10.47 16.99
N LYS A 33 4.24 9.52 17.57
CA LYS A 33 4.69 8.71 18.71
C LYS A 33 5.56 7.53 18.30
N HIS A 34 5.59 7.20 17.00
CA HIS A 34 6.28 6.04 16.47
C HIS A 34 7.16 6.43 15.27
N PRO A 35 8.27 7.15 15.50
CA PRO A 35 9.17 7.59 14.44
C PRO A 35 9.73 6.41 13.61
N ASP A 36 9.97 5.26 14.24
CA ASP A 36 10.41 4.02 13.57
C ASP A 36 9.38 3.50 12.57
N LEU A 37 8.09 3.45 12.95
CA LEU A 37 7.01 3.05 12.06
C LEU A 37 6.86 4.05 10.90
N MET A 38 7.06 5.33 11.18
CA MET A 38 7.07 6.37 10.14
C MET A 38 8.16 6.13 9.10
N ALA A 39 9.39 5.83 9.52
CA ALA A 39 10.49 5.55 8.62
C ALA A 39 10.21 4.30 7.76
N ILE A 40 9.73 3.21 8.37
CA ILE A 40 9.42 1.97 7.66
C ILE A 40 8.24 2.16 6.70
N GLY A 41 7.18 2.85 7.14
CA GLY A 41 6.02 3.12 6.29
C GLY A 41 6.35 3.99 5.08
N LYS A 42 7.25 4.96 5.22
CA LYS A 42 7.76 5.73 4.07
C LYS A 42 8.52 4.85 3.08
N ALA A 43 9.30 3.88 3.55
CA ALA A 43 9.97 2.92 2.69
C ALA A 43 8.98 1.98 1.98
N ILE A 44 7.91 1.56 2.67
CA ILE A 44 6.80 0.79 2.07
C ILE A 44 6.13 1.59 0.96
N VAL A 45 5.80 2.85 1.21
CA VAL A 45 5.18 3.74 0.20
C VAL A 45 6.10 3.98 -0.99
N LYS A 46 7.42 4.08 -0.77
CA LYS A 46 8.39 4.13 -1.87
C LYS A 46 8.36 2.87 -2.74
N ARG A 47 8.18 1.68 -2.14
CA ARG A 47 8.01 0.42 -2.88
C ARG A 47 6.66 0.31 -3.61
N CYS A 48 5.67 1.12 -3.28
CA CYS A 48 4.39 1.17 -3.98
C CYS A 48 4.44 1.94 -5.31
N ASP A 49 5.57 2.56 -5.68
CA ASP A 49 5.77 3.27 -6.96
C ASP A 49 4.63 4.26 -7.34
N GLY A 50 4.06 4.93 -6.34
CA GLY A 50 3.00 5.92 -6.55
C GLY A 50 1.61 5.31 -6.82
N LEU A 51 1.40 4.03 -6.50
CA LEU A 51 0.10 3.37 -6.55
C LEU A 51 -0.71 3.65 -5.26
N PRO A 52 -1.71 4.55 -5.30
CA PRO A 52 -2.48 4.91 -4.10
C PRO A 52 -3.27 3.73 -3.52
N LEU A 53 -3.66 2.77 -4.36
CA LEU A 53 -4.41 1.59 -3.91
C LEU A 53 -3.54 0.60 -3.14
N ALA A 54 -2.26 0.48 -3.49
CA ALA A 54 -1.29 -0.32 -2.74
C ALA A 54 -1.01 0.32 -1.37
N ALA A 55 -0.77 1.64 -1.35
CA ALA A 55 -0.59 2.40 -0.12
C ALA A 55 -1.80 2.28 0.82
N LYS A 56 -3.03 2.40 0.30
CA LYS A 56 -4.26 2.23 1.08
C LYS A 56 -4.42 0.81 1.64
N SER A 57 -4.15 -0.20 0.83
CA SER A 57 -4.28 -1.61 1.23
C SER A 57 -3.28 -1.98 2.31
N LEU A 58 -2.02 -1.59 2.15
CA LEU A 58 -0.96 -1.81 3.15
C LEU A 58 -1.21 -1.00 4.42
N GLY A 59 -1.68 0.25 4.29
CA GLY A 59 -2.10 1.05 5.43
C GLY A 59 -3.26 0.39 6.19
N GLY A 60 -4.25 -0.15 5.48
CA GLY A 60 -5.35 -0.90 6.09
C GLY A 60 -4.89 -2.18 6.80
N LEU A 61 -3.97 -2.94 6.20
CA LEU A 61 -3.37 -4.15 6.78
C LEU A 61 -2.60 -3.82 8.09
N LEU A 62 -1.95 -2.67 8.11
CA LEU A 62 -1.12 -2.21 9.22
C LEU A 62 -1.87 -1.37 10.27
N ARG A 63 -3.16 -1.06 10.04
CA ARG A 63 -4.02 -0.18 10.84
C ARG A 63 -4.02 -0.42 12.35
N CYS A 64 -3.75 -1.64 12.78
CA CYS A 64 -3.74 -2.04 14.19
C CYS A 64 -2.40 -2.69 14.61
N ASN A 65 -1.37 -2.63 13.77
CA ASN A 65 -0.07 -3.21 14.07
C ASN A 65 0.92 -2.08 14.36
N LEU A 66 1.32 -1.90 15.62
CA LEU A 66 2.36 -0.94 16.02
C LEU A 66 3.75 -1.59 16.17
N ASP A 67 3.88 -2.85 15.78
CA ASP A 67 5.13 -3.60 15.81
C ASP A 67 6.02 -3.24 14.61
N ALA A 68 7.11 -2.52 14.88
CA ALA A 68 8.12 -2.19 13.88
C ALA A 68 8.71 -3.44 13.21
N ALA A 69 8.88 -4.54 13.96
CA ALA A 69 9.34 -5.81 13.41
C ALA A 69 8.39 -6.37 12.33
N LYS A 70 7.07 -6.26 12.53
CA LYS A 70 6.09 -6.69 11.52
C LYS A 70 6.12 -5.81 10.28
N TRP A 71 6.24 -4.50 10.46
CA TRP A 71 6.37 -3.55 9.35
C TRP A 71 7.64 -3.82 8.54
N ASN A 72 8.77 -4.03 9.22
CA ASN A 72 10.02 -4.35 8.57
C ASN A 72 9.95 -5.70 7.85
N LYS A 73 9.27 -6.68 8.44
CA LYS A 73 9.02 -7.97 7.78
C LYS A 73 8.20 -7.79 6.50
N ILE A 74 7.20 -6.90 6.47
CA ILE A 74 6.43 -6.60 5.24
C ILE A 74 7.31 -5.85 4.23
N LEU A 75 8.09 -4.86 4.67
CA LEU A 75 9.00 -4.10 3.80
C LEU A 75 10.05 -5.00 3.12
N HIS A 76 10.62 -5.95 3.87
CA HIS A 76 11.60 -6.92 3.38
C HIS A 76 10.96 -8.25 2.94
N SER A 77 9.63 -8.35 2.94
CA SER A 77 8.97 -9.57 2.55
C SER A 77 9.20 -9.81 1.07
N ASN A 78 9.40 -11.07 0.70
CA ASN A 78 9.41 -11.50 -0.70
C ASN A 78 8.08 -11.18 -1.41
N PHE A 79 7.05 -10.69 -0.70
CA PHE A 79 5.82 -10.11 -1.25
C PHE A 79 6.06 -9.16 -2.44
N TRP A 80 7.07 -8.29 -2.37
CA TRP A 80 7.39 -7.33 -3.44
C TRP A 80 8.05 -8.00 -4.65
N ASP A 81 8.87 -9.02 -4.38
CA ASP A 81 9.62 -9.80 -5.36
C ASP A 81 8.71 -10.80 -6.09
N LEU A 82 7.66 -11.27 -5.41
CA LEU A 82 6.69 -12.25 -5.86
C LEU A 82 5.47 -11.60 -6.54
N SER A 83 5.68 -10.55 -7.32
CA SER A 83 4.62 -9.88 -8.10
C SER A 83 4.05 -10.75 -9.25
N THR A 84 4.18 -12.09 -9.19
CA THR A 84 3.76 -12.96 -10.29
C THR A 84 3.11 -14.29 -9.92
N ASP A 85 3.30 -14.94 -8.76
CA ASP A 85 2.87 -16.36 -8.68
C ASP A 85 2.22 -16.90 -7.38
N ILE A 86 2.66 -16.59 -6.15
CA ILE A 86 2.28 -17.44 -4.98
C ILE A 86 1.59 -16.71 -3.81
N LEU A 87 0.66 -15.77 -4.05
CA LEU A 87 -0.29 -15.34 -2.99
C LEU A 87 -1.74 -15.21 -3.51
N PRO A 88 -2.46 -16.34 -3.68
CA PRO A 88 -3.81 -16.39 -4.24
C PRO A 88 -4.95 -15.89 -3.33
N HIS A 89 -4.64 -15.15 -2.25
CA HIS A 89 -5.67 -14.50 -1.41
C HIS A 89 -5.56 -12.96 -1.36
N LEU A 90 -4.42 -12.39 -1.75
CA LEU A 90 -4.24 -10.93 -1.85
C LEU A 90 -3.93 -10.50 -3.29
N SER A 91 -3.24 -11.37 -4.05
CA SER A 91 -2.94 -11.17 -5.46
C SER A 91 -4.08 -11.57 -6.41
N THR A 92 -5.17 -12.18 -5.93
CA THR A 92 -6.33 -12.59 -6.75
C THR A 92 -7.46 -11.58 -6.71
N ASP A 93 -7.59 -10.80 -5.63
CA ASP A 93 -8.60 -9.74 -5.53
C ASP A 93 -8.00 -8.34 -5.73
N ILE A 94 -6.79 -8.06 -5.23
CA ILE A 94 -6.25 -6.69 -5.27
C ILE A 94 -5.43 -6.44 -6.55
N LEU A 95 -4.53 -7.35 -6.95
CA LEU A 95 -3.63 -7.13 -8.09
C LEU A 95 -4.29 -7.21 -9.49
N PRO A 96 -5.16 -8.19 -9.83
CA PRO A 96 -5.87 -8.21 -11.10
C PRO A 96 -6.96 -7.14 -11.15
N ALA A 97 -7.59 -6.76 -10.02
CA ALA A 97 -8.46 -5.59 -10.00
C ALA A 97 -7.67 -4.28 -10.22
N LEU A 98 -6.43 -4.20 -9.72
CA LEU A 98 -5.48 -3.12 -10.03
C LEU A 98 -5.13 -3.10 -11.53
N LYS A 99 -4.92 -4.26 -12.15
CA LYS A 99 -4.54 -4.40 -13.57
C LYS A 99 -5.73 -4.22 -14.53
N LEU A 100 -6.92 -4.65 -14.14
CA LEU A 100 -8.18 -4.51 -14.90
C LEU A 100 -8.82 -3.14 -14.75
N SER A 101 -8.67 -2.45 -13.61
CA SER A 101 -9.08 -1.03 -13.51
C SER A 101 -8.21 -0.10 -14.37
N TYR A 102 -7.09 -0.61 -14.88
CA TYR A 102 -6.15 0.08 -15.75
C TYR A 102 -6.35 -0.21 -17.25
N TYR A 103 -7.34 -1.05 -17.62
CA TYR A 103 -7.70 -1.37 -19.01
C TYR A 103 -9.15 -0.98 -19.29
#